data_AF-A0AAW1T2F9-F1
#
_entry.id   AF-A0AAW1T2F9-F1
#
_cell.length_a   1.000
_cell.length_b   1.000
_cell.length_c   1.000
_cell.angle_alpha   90.00
_cell.angle_beta   90.00
_cell.angle_gamma   90.00
#
_symmetry.space_group_name_H-M   'P 1'
#
loop_
_entity.id
_entity.type
_entity.pdbx_description
1 polymer ?
#
loop_
_entity_poly.entity_id
_entity_poly.type
_entity_poly.pdbx_seq_one_letter_code
_entity_poly.pdbx_strand_id
1 'polypeptide(L)'
;MQKLHGRTNSGGSHTIDCSVQRHTCDGLTRPCRQRGLSGRRGAEPTQKHCRVRRVHAAASGAAPTGLPEVDLVEEKTIHPGSTDDILAKEAMGMGTWRLRQFMNPLFQLMCGQIETSWRHQLGFQMGLYPLPEDLKYSDSAGSPDQEAAWNFHAPSPARGTAGWPRLRLENRAYFSRAFRKLHLECVYREDGLQILHCVMFPRLNYDLPILGMDMVGKDDIITLAITDFSPVACDRSLPPDYAEIAQQLQAEFGLETNRSMPQWGSEIFSQQCISIRPTSGQVLDSWMKYSLGVLNAHLLIANDTEPVKASRSEKLQEIKSQQERYCHFQLQNDRTRRVLQSAFGVETAERYLQEVVFAPPGESAKSPFE
;
A
#
# COMPACT_ATOMS: atom_id res chain seq x y z
N MET A 1 -12.08 -56.60 -27.55
CA MET A 1 -12.50 -56.53 -28.98
C MET A 1 -13.38 -55.30 -29.10
N GLN A 2 -13.26 -54.34 -30.02
CA GLN A 2 -12.46 -54.18 -31.22
C GLN A 2 -12.46 -52.67 -31.57
N LYS A 3 -11.36 -52.18 -32.13
CA LYS A 3 -11.20 -50.86 -32.77
C LYS A 3 -12.04 -50.77 -34.06
N LEU A 4 -12.36 -49.54 -34.52
CA LEU A 4 -12.34 -49.04 -35.91
C LEU A 4 -12.88 -47.59 -35.90
N HIS A 5 -12.09 -46.53 -36.08
CA HIS A 5 -11.60 -45.88 -37.32
C HIS A 5 -12.66 -45.56 -38.41
N GLY A 6 -12.81 -44.27 -38.71
CA GLY A 6 -13.48 -43.73 -39.90
C GLY A 6 -13.41 -42.19 -39.97
N ARG A 7 -12.55 -41.67 -40.86
CA ARG A 7 -12.48 -40.25 -41.32
C ARG A 7 -13.56 -39.97 -42.38
N THR A 8 -14.01 -38.72 -42.53
CA THR A 8 -13.94 -37.91 -43.77
C THR A 8 -14.44 -36.45 -43.59
N ASN A 9 -13.91 -35.57 -44.45
CA ASN A 9 -13.97 -34.10 -44.53
C ASN A 9 -15.29 -33.48 -45.01
N SER A 10 -15.52 -32.21 -44.64
CA SER A 10 -15.82 -31.01 -45.47
C SER A 10 -16.45 -29.95 -44.54
N GLY A 11 -16.01 -28.69 -44.46
CA GLY A 11 -15.86 -27.70 -45.52
C GLY A 11 -16.95 -26.64 -45.32
N GLY A 12 -16.62 -25.48 -44.74
CA GLY A 12 -17.61 -24.43 -44.46
C GLY A 12 -17.02 -23.22 -43.73
N SER A 13 -16.38 -22.34 -44.51
CA SER A 13 -15.92 -21.01 -44.09
C SER A 13 -17.11 -20.05 -43.98
N HIS A 14 -17.34 -19.45 -42.81
CA HIS A 14 -18.18 -18.27 -42.66
C HIS A 14 -17.35 -17.09 -42.13
N THR A 15 -16.89 -16.28 -43.07
CA THR A 15 -16.46 -14.90 -42.87
C THR A 15 -17.69 -14.04 -42.59
N ILE A 16 -17.73 -13.41 -41.42
CA ILE A 16 -18.69 -12.35 -41.08
C ILE A 16 -18.03 -11.01 -41.43
N ASP A 17 -18.53 -10.40 -42.49
CA ASP A 17 -18.23 -9.05 -42.93
C ASP A 17 -19.15 -8.07 -42.18
N CYS A 18 -18.61 -7.32 -41.22
CA CYS A 18 -19.31 -6.22 -40.57
C CYS A 18 -18.89 -4.91 -41.22
N SER A 19 -19.62 -4.54 -42.26
CA SER A 19 -19.53 -3.24 -42.91
C SER A 19 -20.13 -2.14 -42.02
N VAL A 20 -19.27 -1.20 -41.64
CA VAL A 20 -19.61 0.01 -40.87
C VAL A 20 -20.36 0.98 -41.77
N GLN A 21 -21.68 1.10 -41.57
CA GLN A 21 -22.48 2.18 -42.17
C GLN A 21 -22.37 3.46 -41.34
N ARG A 22 -21.93 4.52 -42.02
CA ARG A 22 -21.91 5.91 -41.54
C ARG A 22 -23.33 6.48 -41.62
N HIS A 23 -23.81 7.09 -40.54
CA HIS A 23 -24.89 8.06 -40.58
C HIS A 23 -24.39 9.41 -40.04
N THR A 24 -24.59 10.45 -40.85
CA THR A 24 -24.36 11.86 -40.59
C THR A 24 -25.67 12.61 -40.33
N CYS A 25 -25.54 13.84 -39.79
CA CYS A 25 -26.54 14.91 -39.64
C CYS A 25 -27.39 14.81 -38.35
N ASP A 26 -27.67 15.83 -37.53
CA ASP A 26 -27.53 17.29 -37.53
C ASP A 26 -27.41 17.71 -36.04
N GLY A 27 -26.69 18.75 -35.59
CA GLY A 27 -26.84 20.16 -35.96
C GLY A 27 -27.77 20.89 -34.97
N LEU A 28 -27.28 21.28 -33.78
CA LEU A 28 -27.92 22.32 -32.96
C LEU A 28 -26.89 23.13 -32.15
N THR A 29 -26.58 24.31 -32.68
CA THR A 29 -25.92 25.45 -32.04
C THR A 29 -26.86 26.24 -31.13
N ARG A 30 -26.34 26.77 -30.00
CA ARG A 30 -26.53 28.13 -29.41
C ARG A 30 -26.40 28.13 -27.87
N PRO A 31 -26.14 29.26 -27.19
CA PRO A 31 -25.15 30.30 -27.47
C PRO A 31 -24.30 30.69 -26.23
N CYS A 32 -23.15 31.29 -26.53
CA CYS A 32 -22.23 31.95 -25.60
C CYS A 32 -22.87 33.20 -24.96
N ARG A 33 -22.74 33.38 -23.64
CA ARG A 33 -22.98 34.66 -22.95
C ARG A 33 -21.65 35.29 -22.52
N GLN A 34 -21.32 36.42 -23.12
CA GLN A 34 -20.29 37.34 -22.65
C GLN A 34 -20.80 38.18 -21.47
N ARG A 35 -19.95 38.38 -20.46
CA ARG A 35 -19.84 39.64 -19.69
C ARG A 35 -18.35 39.91 -19.41
N GLY A 36 -17.81 40.97 -19.99
CA GLY A 36 -16.68 41.73 -19.41
C GLY A 36 -17.21 42.59 -18.25
N LEU A 37 -16.43 43.26 -17.39
CA LEU A 37 -15.06 43.78 -17.31
C LEU A 37 -14.71 43.76 -15.79
N SER A 38 -13.50 43.64 -15.27
CA SER A 38 -12.30 44.49 -15.34
C SER A 38 -11.32 43.85 -14.33
N GLY A 39 -10.05 43.56 -14.65
CA GLY A 39 -8.95 44.52 -14.63
C GLY A 39 -8.12 44.40 -13.35
N ARG A 40 -7.06 43.57 -13.35
CA ARG A 40 -5.82 43.75 -12.57
C ARG A 40 -4.69 42.88 -13.14
N ARG A 41 -3.59 43.54 -13.48
CA ARG A 41 -2.27 43.03 -13.92
C ARG A 41 -1.64 42.20 -12.78
N GLY A 42 -0.78 41.21 -12.93
CA GLY A 42 -0.07 40.60 -14.05
C GLY A 42 1.07 39.77 -13.44
N ALA A 43 1.22 38.50 -13.85
CA ALA A 43 2.42 37.67 -13.68
C ALA A 43 2.24 36.40 -14.54
N GLU A 44 2.96 36.30 -15.65
CA GLU A 44 2.96 35.14 -16.56
C GLU A 44 3.87 34.01 -16.03
N PRO A 45 3.49 32.73 -16.18
CA PRO A 45 4.43 31.62 -16.17
C PRO A 45 4.77 31.17 -17.59
N THR A 46 6.07 31.06 -17.87
CA THR A 46 6.67 30.54 -19.11
C THR A 46 6.24 29.10 -19.41
N GLN A 47 5.44 28.88 -20.46
CA GLN A 47 5.20 27.57 -21.06
C GLN A 47 6.21 27.27 -22.18
N LYS A 48 7.12 26.32 -21.93
CA LYS A 48 7.97 25.73 -22.99
C LYS A 48 7.12 24.80 -23.85
N HIS A 49 6.94 25.16 -25.12
CA HIS A 49 6.28 24.33 -26.13
C HIS A 49 7.19 23.16 -26.55
N CYS A 50 6.71 21.93 -26.39
CA CYS A 50 7.32 20.73 -26.97
C CYS A 50 6.88 20.63 -28.44
N ARG A 51 7.81 20.86 -29.38
CA ARG A 51 7.53 20.89 -30.82
C ARG A 51 7.83 19.50 -31.41
N VAL A 52 6.80 18.68 -31.59
CA VAL A 52 6.90 17.41 -32.32
C VAL A 52 6.98 17.72 -33.83
N ARG A 53 8.14 17.50 -34.44
CA ARG A 53 8.30 17.53 -35.91
C ARG A 53 7.95 16.17 -36.48
N ARG A 54 6.88 16.12 -37.28
CA ARG A 54 6.62 15.04 -38.26
C ARG A 54 7.72 15.06 -39.32
N VAL A 55 8.36 13.93 -39.57
CA VAL A 55 9.20 13.72 -40.76
C VAL A 55 8.38 12.95 -41.78
N HIS A 56 8.16 13.57 -42.94
CA HIS A 56 7.58 12.93 -44.12
C HIS A 56 8.62 12.02 -44.78
N ALA A 57 8.20 10.81 -45.14
CA ALA A 57 8.96 9.87 -45.94
C ALA A 57 9.04 10.33 -47.41
N ALA A 58 10.23 10.28 -48.00
CA ALA A 58 10.44 10.23 -49.44
C ALA A 58 11.54 9.20 -49.73
N ALA A 59 11.26 8.31 -50.68
CA ALA A 59 12.08 7.18 -51.07
C ALA A 59 13.13 7.58 -52.12
N SER A 60 14.36 7.10 -51.96
CA SER A 60 15.27 6.75 -53.07
C SER A 60 16.44 5.94 -52.52
N GLY A 61 16.69 4.77 -53.13
CA GLY A 61 17.57 3.74 -52.61
C GLY A 61 19.08 3.97 -52.78
N ALA A 62 19.82 3.31 -51.90
CA ALA A 62 21.10 2.63 -52.12
C ALA A 62 21.48 2.00 -50.77
N ALA A 63 21.80 0.72 -50.74
CA ALA A 63 22.30 0.06 -49.53
C ALA A 63 23.81 0.26 -49.41
N PRO A 64 24.32 0.63 -48.22
CA PRO A 64 25.64 0.23 -47.80
C PRO A 64 25.56 -0.64 -46.54
N THR A 65 26.16 -1.81 -46.67
CA THR A 65 26.57 -2.71 -45.59
C THR A 65 27.50 -1.99 -44.60
N GLY A 66 27.13 -1.98 -43.33
CA GLY A 66 27.96 -1.52 -42.22
C GLY A 66 27.15 -1.50 -40.92
N LEU A 67 27.39 -2.46 -40.03
CA LEU A 67 26.82 -2.46 -38.67
C LEU A 67 27.38 -1.25 -37.90
N PRO A 68 26.55 -0.45 -37.21
CA PRO A 68 27.08 0.53 -36.28
C PRO A 68 27.58 -0.18 -35.02
N GLU A 69 28.86 0.03 -34.72
CA GLU A 69 29.53 -0.31 -33.48
C GLU A 69 28.81 0.43 -32.33
N VAL A 70 28.24 -0.33 -31.41
CA VAL A 70 27.58 0.22 -30.22
C VAL A 70 28.67 0.43 -29.19
N ASP A 71 29.03 1.68 -28.94
CA ASP A 71 29.89 2.05 -27.80
C ASP A 71 29.26 1.51 -26.52
N LEU A 72 29.92 0.51 -25.94
CA LEU A 72 29.62 -0.01 -24.60
C LEU A 72 29.87 1.14 -23.62
N VAL A 73 28.79 1.77 -23.17
CA VAL A 73 28.83 2.63 -21.99
C VAL A 73 29.29 1.75 -20.85
N GLU A 74 30.50 2.03 -20.34
CA GLU A 74 31.07 1.36 -19.18
C GLU A 74 30.03 1.26 -18.07
N GLU A 75 29.74 0.02 -17.69
CA GLU A 75 28.93 -0.33 -16.53
C GLU A 75 29.63 0.22 -15.29
N LYS A 76 29.24 1.42 -14.86
CA LYS A 76 29.72 1.99 -13.59
C LYS A 76 29.26 1.05 -12.48
N THR A 77 30.21 0.31 -11.95
CA THR A 77 30.06 -0.56 -10.80
C THR A 77 29.56 0.30 -9.63
N ILE A 78 28.30 0.13 -9.27
CA ILE A 78 27.68 0.82 -8.14
C ILE A 78 28.24 0.18 -6.87
N HIS A 79 29.20 0.85 -6.22
CA HIS A 79 29.62 0.49 -4.88
C HIS A 79 28.49 0.81 -3.89
N PRO A 80 28.05 -0.12 -3.03
CA PRO A 80 27.06 0.16 -2.00
C PRO A 80 27.70 1.08 -0.96
N GLY A 81 27.32 2.36 -0.97
CA GLY A 81 27.79 3.35 0.01
C GLY A 81 28.18 4.72 -0.53
N SER A 82 27.61 5.21 -1.63
CA SER A 82 27.77 6.63 -1.97
C SER A 82 26.94 7.51 -1.02
N THR A 83 27.46 8.67 -0.66
CA THR A 83 26.79 9.69 0.16
C THR A 83 25.44 10.12 -0.40
N ASP A 84 25.24 10.03 -1.72
CA ASP A 84 23.97 10.34 -2.38
C ASP A 84 22.87 9.32 -2.02
N ASP A 85 23.25 8.06 -1.81
CA ASP A 85 22.34 6.97 -1.44
C ASP A 85 21.87 7.09 0.01
N ILE A 86 22.74 7.60 0.89
CA ILE A 86 22.43 7.92 2.29
C ILE A 86 21.54 9.17 2.37
N LEU A 87 21.88 10.23 1.63
CA LEU A 87 21.08 11.47 1.59
C LEU A 87 19.69 11.25 0.98
N ALA A 88 19.56 10.41 -0.04
CA ALA A 88 18.25 10.02 -0.60
C ALA A 88 17.41 9.20 0.39
N LYS A 89 18.04 8.28 1.14
CA LYS A 89 17.40 7.51 2.22
C LYS A 89 17.01 8.40 3.41
N GLU A 90 17.80 9.42 3.74
CA GLU A 90 17.51 10.38 4.79
C GLU A 90 16.41 11.39 4.39
N ALA A 91 16.30 11.72 3.10
CA ALA A 91 15.24 12.57 2.54
C ALA A 91 13.91 11.83 2.35
N MET A 92 13.94 10.51 2.12
CA MET A 92 12.75 9.64 1.95
C MET A 92 12.51 8.66 3.11
N GLY A 93 13.05 8.95 4.30
CA GLY A 93 12.89 8.13 5.50
C GLY A 93 11.61 8.43 6.28
N MET A 94 11.57 8.07 7.56
CA MET A 94 10.43 8.33 8.46
C MET A 94 10.25 9.82 8.83
N GLY A 95 10.61 10.79 7.97
CA GLY A 95 10.36 12.23 8.16
C GLY A 95 10.42 12.73 9.62
N THR A 96 9.25 13.08 10.17
CA THR A 96 9.03 13.61 11.53
C THR A 96 8.68 12.55 12.58
N TRP A 97 8.84 11.25 12.28
CA TRP A 97 8.57 10.19 13.23
C TRP A 97 9.59 10.22 14.37
N ARG A 98 9.11 10.12 15.60
CA ARG A 98 9.94 10.12 16.81
C ARG A 98 10.81 8.87 16.88
N LEU A 99 10.32 7.75 16.36
CA LEU A 99 11.06 6.50 16.33
C LEU A 99 12.18 6.43 15.28
N ARG A 100 12.29 7.41 14.37
CA ARG A 100 13.26 7.41 13.27
C ARG A 100 14.68 7.08 13.72
N GLN A 101 15.13 7.65 14.84
CA GLN A 101 16.49 7.46 15.34
C GLN A 101 16.79 6.06 15.90
N PHE A 102 15.76 5.27 16.21
CA PHE A 102 15.91 3.93 16.78
C PHE A 102 15.72 2.81 15.76
N MET A 103 14.95 3.08 14.70
CA MET A 103 14.57 2.07 13.72
C MET A 103 15.71 1.80 12.73
N ASN A 104 15.86 0.55 12.31
CA ASN A 104 16.78 0.14 11.26
C ASN A 104 16.39 0.81 9.91
N PRO A 105 17.36 1.17 9.05
CA PRO A 105 17.10 1.90 7.80
C PRO A 105 16.04 1.27 6.88
N LEU A 106 15.88 -0.05 6.89
CA LEU A 106 14.88 -0.75 6.06
C LEU A 106 13.45 -0.46 6.54
N PHE A 107 13.21 -0.44 7.85
CA PHE A 107 11.94 -0.02 8.42
C PHE A 107 11.69 1.45 8.12
N GLN A 108 12.73 2.28 8.21
CA GLN A 108 12.61 3.70 7.92
C GLN A 108 12.20 3.95 6.47
N LEU A 109 12.84 3.25 5.54
CA LEU A 109 12.55 3.32 4.11
C LEU A 109 11.11 2.86 3.83
N MET A 110 10.71 1.68 4.32
CA MET A 110 9.37 1.15 4.07
C MET A 110 8.29 2.08 4.63
N CYS A 111 8.45 2.56 5.86
CA CYS A 111 7.54 3.53 6.49
C CYS A 111 7.44 4.82 5.67
N GLY A 112 8.58 5.40 5.28
CA GLY A 112 8.64 6.62 4.48
C GLY A 112 7.98 6.46 3.11
N GLN A 113 8.21 5.33 2.42
CA GLN A 113 7.63 5.04 1.11
C GLN A 113 6.11 4.85 1.21
N ILE A 114 5.59 4.11 2.20
CA ILE A 114 4.15 3.94 2.40
C ILE A 114 3.48 5.30 2.58
N GLU A 115 4.00 6.11 3.51
CA GLU A 115 3.41 7.41 3.84
C GLU A 115 3.52 8.41 2.67
N THR A 116 4.60 8.30 1.88
CA THR A 116 4.79 9.10 0.65
C THR A 116 3.80 8.71 -0.44
N SER A 117 3.58 7.41 -0.68
CA SER A 117 2.57 6.92 -1.62
C SER A 117 1.17 7.44 -1.27
N TRP A 118 0.79 7.40 0.01
CA TRP A 118 -0.48 7.96 0.46
C TRP A 118 -0.59 9.46 0.17
N ARG A 119 0.42 10.25 0.56
CA ARG A 119 0.41 11.70 0.33
C ARG A 119 0.37 12.06 -1.15
N HIS A 120 1.13 11.34 -1.97
CA HIS A 120 1.21 11.62 -3.40
C HIS A 120 -0.08 11.27 -4.13
N GLN A 121 -0.66 10.09 -3.86
CA GLN A 121 -1.79 9.59 -4.64
C GLN A 121 -3.16 10.01 -4.10
N LEU A 122 -3.31 10.18 -2.78
CA LEU A 122 -4.57 10.63 -2.19
C LEU A 122 -4.63 12.16 -2.09
N GLY A 123 -3.48 12.81 -1.93
CA GLY A 123 -3.35 14.27 -1.96
C GLY A 123 -4.36 14.97 -1.04
N PHE A 124 -5.17 15.85 -1.62
CA PHE A 124 -6.18 16.63 -0.91
C PHE A 124 -7.33 15.80 -0.32
N GLN A 125 -7.49 14.53 -0.74
CA GLN A 125 -8.51 13.64 -0.17
C GLN A 125 -8.10 13.11 1.20
N MET A 126 -6.84 13.26 1.60
CA MET A 126 -6.28 12.71 2.84
C MET A 126 -6.50 13.66 4.02
N GLY A 127 -7.12 13.15 5.09
CA GLY A 127 -7.31 13.85 6.36
C GLY A 127 -6.68 13.11 7.54
N LEU A 128 -6.46 13.81 8.66
CA LEU A 128 -5.95 13.19 9.89
C LEU A 128 -7.06 12.39 10.59
N TYR A 129 -6.80 11.12 10.90
CA TYR A 129 -7.72 10.31 11.69
C TYR A 129 -7.50 10.57 13.19
N PRO A 130 -8.57 10.82 13.97
CA PRO A 130 -8.45 11.19 15.38
C PRO A 130 -8.15 9.96 16.25
N LEU A 131 -6.87 9.61 16.39
CA LEU A 131 -6.42 8.62 17.37
C LEU A 131 -6.52 9.16 18.81
N PRO A 132 -6.76 8.30 19.82
CA PRO A 132 -6.61 8.68 21.24
C PRO A 132 -5.22 9.24 21.50
N GLU A 133 -5.13 10.42 22.13
CA GLU A 133 -3.87 11.16 22.26
C GLU A 133 -2.79 10.38 23.01
N ASP A 134 -3.18 9.65 24.05
CA ASP A 134 -2.32 8.80 24.88
C ASP A 134 -1.80 7.54 24.14
N LEU A 135 -2.41 7.19 23.00
CA LEU A 135 -2.06 6.02 22.20
C LEU A 135 -1.41 6.39 20.85
N LYS A 136 -1.26 7.68 20.53
CA LYS A 136 -0.51 8.13 19.34
C LYS A 136 0.98 7.82 19.47
N TYR A 137 1.50 7.94 20.68
CA TYR A 137 2.86 7.54 21.03
C TYR A 137 2.83 6.98 22.45
N SER A 138 3.34 5.77 22.63
CA SER A 138 3.37 5.13 23.94
C SER A 138 4.77 4.62 24.24
N ASP A 139 5.17 4.78 25.49
CA ASP A 139 6.50 4.43 25.97
C ASP A 139 6.38 3.68 27.29
N SER A 140 6.89 2.46 27.34
CA SER A 140 6.74 1.59 28.51
C SER A 140 7.55 2.04 29.72
N ALA A 141 8.47 3.00 29.57
CA ALA A 141 9.12 3.64 30.71
C ALA A 141 8.22 4.69 31.39
N GLY A 142 7.00 4.91 30.88
CA GLY A 142 6.05 5.91 31.33
C GLY A 142 5.94 7.06 30.34
N SER A 143 4.74 7.64 30.24
CA SER A 143 4.59 8.95 29.62
C SER A 143 5.35 9.93 30.51
N PRO A 144 6.26 10.74 29.99
CA PRO A 144 6.76 11.85 30.76
C PRO A 144 5.55 12.70 31.16
N ASP A 145 5.53 13.21 32.39
CA ASP A 145 4.62 14.30 32.78
C ASP A 145 4.59 15.35 31.64
N GLN A 146 3.46 15.99 31.38
CA GLN A 146 3.26 16.81 30.17
C GLN A 146 4.35 17.88 29.92
N GLU A 147 5.12 18.29 30.95
CA GLU A 147 6.30 19.15 30.81
C GLU A 147 7.56 18.45 30.25
N ALA A 148 7.69 17.15 30.48
CA ALA A 148 8.78 16.29 30.01
C ALA A 148 8.44 15.51 28.73
N ALA A 149 7.28 15.74 28.09
CA ALA A 149 6.87 15.05 26.86
C ALA A 149 7.85 15.23 25.68
N TRP A 150 8.81 16.15 25.83
CA TRP A 150 9.94 16.40 24.93
C TRP A 150 11.26 15.76 25.37
N ASN A 151 11.33 15.13 26.56
CA ASN A 151 12.49 14.38 27.04
C ASN A 151 12.52 12.98 26.41
N PHE A 152 12.82 12.94 25.11
CA PHE A 152 13.24 11.73 24.38
C PHE A 152 14.49 11.06 24.99
N HIS A 153 15.11 11.72 25.98
CA HIS A 153 16.34 11.34 26.65
C HIS A 153 16.14 10.66 28.01
N ALA A 154 14.92 10.30 28.41
CA ALA A 154 14.74 9.48 29.61
C ALA A 154 15.63 8.22 29.48
N PRO A 155 16.54 7.97 30.44
CA PRO A 155 17.53 6.91 30.30
C PRO A 155 16.85 5.55 30.19
N SER A 156 17.40 4.69 29.33
CA SER A 156 16.95 3.31 29.20
C SER A 156 17.19 2.55 30.51
N PRO A 157 16.24 1.72 30.98
CA PRO A 157 16.48 0.84 32.10
C PRO A 157 17.62 -0.13 31.80
N ALA A 158 18.44 -0.43 32.80
CA ALA A 158 19.54 -1.38 32.62
C ALA A 158 18.99 -2.77 32.26
N ARG A 159 19.73 -3.52 31.45
CA ARG A 159 19.31 -4.89 31.08
C ARG A 159 19.12 -5.73 32.35
N GLY A 160 17.96 -6.38 32.45
CA GLY A 160 17.60 -7.25 33.58
C GLY A 160 16.96 -6.54 34.77
N THR A 161 16.78 -5.21 34.73
CA THR A 161 16.01 -4.49 35.75
C THR A 161 14.53 -4.41 35.38
N ALA A 162 13.69 -4.04 36.35
CA ALA A 162 12.28 -3.73 36.10
C ALA A 162 12.14 -2.68 34.97
N GLY A 163 11.16 -2.88 34.08
CA GLY A 163 10.93 -2.03 32.92
C GLY A 163 11.79 -2.35 31.69
N TRP A 164 12.80 -3.23 31.80
CA TRP A 164 13.52 -3.76 30.63
C TRP A 164 12.85 -5.02 30.07
N PRO A 165 12.74 -5.17 28.74
CA PRO A 165 13.12 -4.20 27.72
C PRO A 165 12.05 -3.12 27.54
N ARG A 166 12.49 -1.86 27.43
CA ARG A 166 11.59 -0.74 27.13
C ARG A 166 11.05 -0.86 25.71
N LEU A 167 9.76 -0.62 25.54
CA LEU A 167 9.07 -0.62 24.25
C LEU A 167 8.52 0.78 23.99
N ARG A 168 8.79 1.28 22.79
CA ARG A 168 8.25 2.53 22.26
C ARG A 168 7.45 2.21 21.00
N LEU A 169 6.25 2.77 20.91
CA LEU A 169 5.41 2.66 19.72
C LEU A 169 4.93 4.03 19.30
N GLU A 170 4.74 4.20 17.99
CA GLU A 170 4.22 5.42 17.39
C GLU A 170 3.20 5.05 16.31
N ASN A 171 2.07 5.74 16.33
CA ASN A 171 0.96 5.56 15.41
C ASN A 171 0.73 6.82 14.60
N ARG A 172 0.47 6.62 13.31
CA ARG A 172 -0.11 7.63 12.44
C ARG A 172 -1.31 7.03 11.74
N ALA A 173 -2.43 7.74 11.81
CA ALA A 173 -3.62 7.34 11.10
C ALA A 173 -4.20 8.50 10.31
N TYR A 174 -4.71 8.16 9.14
CA TYR A 174 -5.34 9.07 8.20
C TYR A 174 -6.66 8.47 7.70
N PHE A 175 -7.46 9.27 7.00
CA PHE A 175 -8.61 8.80 6.25
C PHE A 175 -8.60 9.41 4.86
N SER A 176 -9.39 8.86 3.95
CA SER A 176 -9.64 9.46 2.64
C SER A 176 -11.09 9.29 2.18
N ARG A 177 -11.34 9.63 0.91
CA ARG A 177 -12.62 9.35 0.24
C ARG A 177 -12.97 7.86 0.30
N ALA A 178 -12.06 6.98 -0.14
CA ALA A 178 -12.30 5.54 -0.21
C ALA A 178 -11.94 4.77 1.08
N PHE A 179 -11.05 5.33 1.92
CA PHE A 179 -10.55 4.64 3.12
C PHE A 179 -11.05 5.30 4.41
N ARG A 180 -11.68 4.51 5.29
CA ARG A 180 -12.09 5.00 6.62
C ARG A 180 -10.90 5.18 7.56
N LYS A 181 -9.84 4.37 7.37
CA LYS A 181 -8.63 4.41 8.18
C LYS A 181 -7.44 3.86 7.39
N LEU A 182 -6.40 4.67 7.29
CA LEU A 182 -5.07 4.34 6.79
C LEU A 182 -4.15 4.39 8.01
N HIS A 183 -3.77 3.26 8.57
CA HIS A 183 -3.01 3.18 9.81
C HIS A 183 -1.61 2.66 9.54
N LEU A 184 -0.61 3.41 9.98
CA LEU A 184 0.79 3.03 9.98
C LEU A 184 1.29 3.09 11.44
N GLU A 185 1.85 1.99 11.91
CA GLU A 185 2.40 1.80 13.24
C GLU A 185 3.87 1.41 13.12
N CYS A 186 4.72 1.98 13.97
CA CYS A 186 6.09 1.54 14.15
C CYS A 186 6.33 1.24 15.62
N VAL A 187 7.03 0.14 15.90
CA VAL A 187 7.37 -0.29 17.26
C VAL A 187 8.87 -0.57 17.32
N TYR A 188 9.51 -0.08 18.37
CA TYR A 188 10.89 -0.38 18.72
C TYR A 188 10.97 -0.86 20.17
N ARG A 189 11.68 -1.96 20.41
CA ARG A 189 11.96 -2.46 21.75
C ARG A 189 13.47 -2.64 21.93
N GLU A 190 13.97 -2.24 23.09
CA GLU A 190 15.42 -2.14 23.37
C GLU A 190 16.18 -3.47 23.37
N ASP A 191 15.47 -4.59 23.33
CA ASP A 191 16.11 -5.88 23.08
C ASP A 191 16.42 -6.12 21.60
N GLY A 192 16.06 -5.21 20.69
CA GLY A 192 16.27 -5.27 19.25
C GLY A 192 15.03 -5.58 18.42
N LEU A 193 13.85 -5.81 19.04
CA LEU A 193 12.62 -6.06 18.28
C LEU A 193 12.14 -4.78 17.59
N GLN A 194 11.79 -4.90 16.31
CA GLN A 194 11.23 -3.83 15.50
C GLN A 194 10.01 -4.34 14.74
N ILE A 195 8.96 -3.53 14.66
CA ILE A 195 7.73 -3.85 13.93
C ILE A 195 7.32 -2.63 13.11
N LEU A 196 6.93 -2.86 11.87
CA LEU A 196 6.11 -1.95 11.08
C LEU A 196 4.82 -2.68 10.74
N HIS A 197 3.70 -2.05 11.08
CA HIS A 197 2.36 -2.55 10.78
C HIS A 197 1.61 -1.49 9.99
N CYS A 198 0.99 -1.89 8.89
CA CYS A 198 0.23 -1.00 8.02
C CYS A 198 -1.08 -1.68 7.62
N VAL A 199 -2.21 -1.01 7.84
CA VAL A 199 -3.52 -1.49 7.39
C VAL A 199 -4.32 -0.35 6.77
N MET A 200 -4.92 -0.64 5.61
CA MET A 200 -5.82 0.26 4.91
C MET A 200 -7.24 -0.32 4.96
N PHE A 201 -8.08 0.24 5.82
CA PHE A 201 -9.48 -0.13 5.92
C PHE A 201 -10.34 0.71 4.95
N PRO A 202 -11.00 0.09 3.96
CA PRO A 202 -11.92 0.81 3.09
C PRO A 202 -13.17 1.24 3.85
N ARG A 203 -13.84 2.29 3.36
CA ARG A 203 -15.19 2.63 3.84
C ARG A 203 -16.17 1.51 3.50
N LEU A 204 -17.24 1.39 4.27
CA LEU A 204 -18.22 0.30 4.14
C LEU A 204 -19.03 0.33 2.83
N ASN A 205 -19.00 1.45 2.13
CA ASN A 205 -19.62 1.61 0.82
C ASN A 205 -18.63 1.44 -0.34
N TYR A 206 -17.39 0.99 -0.11
CA TYR A 206 -16.43 0.70 -1.16
C TYR A 206 -16.12 -0.80 -1.18
N ASP A 207 -16.30 -1.43 -2.34
CA ASP A 207 -15.98 -2.85 -2.56
C ASP A 207 -14.48 -3.01 -2.85
N LEU A 208 -13.68 -2.67 -1.84
CA LEU A 208 -12.22 -2.74 -1.89
C LEU A 208 -11.75 -3.76 -0.84
N PRO A 209 -10.68 -4.54 -1.11
CA PRO A 209 -10.07 -5.39 -0.11
C PRO A 209 -9.38 -4.56 0.98
N ILE A 210 -9.09 -5.19 2.12
CA ILE A 210 -8.23 -4.60 3.16
C ILE A 210 -6.78 -4.87 2.77
N LEU A 211 -5.98 -3.84 2.55
CA LEU A 211 -4.53 -4.03 2.39
C LEU A 211 -3.87 -4.09 3.77
N GLY A 212 -3.16 -5.18 4.05
CA GLY A 212 -2.36 -5.37 5.26
C GLY A 212 -0.90 -5.62 4.93
N MET A 213 0.01 -4.97 5.66
CA MET A 213 1.45 -5.22 5.61
C MET A 213 2.05 -5.28 7.01
N ASP A 214 2.83 -6.32 7.26
CA ASP A 214 3.57 -6.49 8.51
C ASP A 214 5.03 -6.80 8.21
N MET A 215 5.94 -6.08 8.86
CA MET A 215 7.37 -6.34 8.84
C MET A 215 7.85 -6.46 10.28
N VAL A 216 8.48 -7.59 10.63
CA VAL A 216 9.01 -7.82 11.98
C VAL A 216 10.47 -8.20 11.89
N GLY A 217 11.29 -7.48 12.64
CA GLY A 217 12.73 -7.63 12.68
C GLY A 217 13.23 -7.82 14.09
N LYS A 218 14.36 -8.51 14.20
CA LYS A 218 15.14 -8.61 15.43
C LYS A 218 16.57 -8.23 15.10
N ASP A 219 17.05 -7.18 15.75
CA ASP A 219 18.32 -6.53 15.43
C ASP A 219 18.32 -6.13 13.94
N ASP A 220 19.26 -6.64 13.14
CA ASP A 220 19.36 -6.37 11.70
C ASP A 220 18.70 -7.44 10.81
N ILE A 221 18.01 -8.42 11.41
CA ILE A 221 17.43 -9.55 10.68
C ILE A 221 15.91 -9.41 10.61
N ILE A 222 15.37 -9.36 9.39
CA ILE A 222 13.93 -9.45 9.16
C ILE A 222 13.48 -10.90 9.31
N THR A 223 12.59 -11.13 10.27
CA THR A 223 12.11 -12.46 10.66
C THR A 223 10.73 -12.79 10.11
N LEU A 224 9.97 -11.76 9.71
CA LEU A 224 8.66 -11.87 9.10
C LEU A 224 8.42 -10.68 8.17
N ALA A 225 7.89 -10.97 6.99
CA ALA A 225 7.33 -9.97 6.10
C ALA A 225 6.02 -10.53 5.52
N ILE A 226 4.92 -9.81 5.69
CA ILE A 226 3.57 -10.19 5.21
C ILE A 226 3.01 -9.06 4.37
N THR A 227 2.40 -9.40 3.24
CA THR A 227 1.57 -8.46 2.48
C THR A 227 0.39 -9.21 1.87
N ASP A 228 -0.81 -8.67 2.06
CA ASP A 228 -2.03 -9.26 1.55
C ASP A 228 -3.08 -8.22 1.19
N PHE A 229 -3.83 -8.51 0.13
CA PHE A 229 -5.17 -7.97 -0.07
C PHE A 229 -6.16 -8.94 0.57
N SER A 230 -6.65 -8.62 1.75
CA SER A 230 -7.63 -9.49 2.42
C SER A 230 -9.03 -9.24 1.85
N PRO A 231 -9.71 -10.28 1.36
CA PRO A 231 -10.98 -10.16 0.66
C PRO A 231 -12.11 -9.70 1.57
N VAL A 232 -13.05 -8.94 1.00
CA VAL A 232 -14.30 -8.54 1.65
C VAL A 232 -15.54 -9.19 1.03
N ALA A 233 -15.33 -10.26 0.24
CA ALA A 233 -16.37 -11.13 -0.30
C ALA A 233 -16.56 -12.38 0.58
N CYS A 234 -17.78 -12.89 0.68
CA CYS A 234 -18.10 -14.05 1.53
C CYS A 234 -17.40 -15.34 1.10
N ASP A 235 -17.16 -15.51 -0.19
CA ASP A 235 -16.43 -16.66 -0.73
C ASP A 235 -14.90 -16.54 -0.57
N ARG A 236 -14.43 -15.43 0.02
CA ARG A 236 -13.02 -15.08 0.22
C ARG A 236 -12.25 -14.92 -1.09
N SER A 237 -12.93 -14.62 -2.18
CA SER A 237 -12.27 -14.24 -3.43
C SER A 237 -11.87 -12.76 -3.42
N LEU A 238 -10.76 -12.47 -4.11
CA LEU A 238 -10.41 -11.11 -4.48
C LEU A 238 -11.17 -10.71 -5.75
N PRO A 239 -11.47 -9.41 -5.95
CA PRO A 239 -11.89 -8.94 -7.25
C PRO A 239 -10.83 -9.32 -8.31
N PRO A 240 -11.23 -9.69 -9.54
CA PRO A 240 -10.31 -10.22 -10.55
C PRO A 240 -9.07 -9.36 -10.78
N ASP A 241 -9.25 -8.03 -10.88
CA ASP A 241 -8.15 -7.08 -11.08
C ASP A 241 -7.10 -7.15 -9.95
N TYR A 242 -7.54 -7.30 -8.69
CA TYR A 242 -6.64 -7.43 -7.55
C TYR A 242 -5.87 -8.76 -7.57
N ALA A 243 -6.56 -9.85 -7.89
CA ALA A 243 -5.93 -11.17 -7.98
C ALA A 243 -4.87 -11.19 -9.10
N GLU A 244 -5.19 -10.62 -10.26
CA GLU A 244 -4.29 -10.55 -11.40
C GLU A 244 -3.06 -9.68 -11.10
N ILE A 245 -3.26 -8.48 -10.55
CA ILE A 245 -2.16 -7.57 -10.17
C ILE A 245 -1.22 -8.26 -9.17
N ALA A 246 -1.77 -8.91 -8.13
CA ALA A 246 -0.96 -9.60 -7.14
C ALA A 246 -0.14 -10.73 -7.77
N GLN A 247 -0.75 -11.54 -8.66
CA GLN A 247 -0.07 -12.64 -9.34
C GLN A 247 1.03 -12.14 -10.30
N GLN A 248 0.75 -11.08 -11.07
CA GLN A 248 1.73 -10.48 -11.99
C GLN A 248 2.95 -9.96 -11.22
N LEU A 249 2.74 -9.19 -10.14
CA LEU A 249 3.85 -8.68 -9.32
C LEU A 249 4.60 -9.79 -8.60
N GLN A 250 3.93 -10.86 -8.16
CA GLN A 250 4.59 -12.04 -7.59
C GLN A 250 5.53 -12.71 -8.60
N ALA A 251 5.06 -12.89 -9.84
CA ALA A 251 5.86 -13.46 -10.91
C ALA A 251 7.03 -12.53 -11.30
N GLU A 252 6.79 -11.22 -11.38
CA GLU A 252 7.82 -10.22 -11.69
C GLU A 252 8.97 -10.22 -10.66
N PHE A 253 8.65 -10.28 -9.37
CA PHE A 253 9.64 -10.24 -8.30
C PHE A 253 10.11 -11.61 -7.82
N GLY A 254 9.61 -12.71 -8.41
CA GLY A 254 9.94 -14.08 -8.04
C GLY A 254 9.60 -14.40 -6.58
N LEU A 255 8.44 -13.93 -6.10
CA LEU A 255 8.03 -14.07 -4.70
C LEU A 255 7.06 -15.23 -4.50
N GLU A 256 7.42 -16.08 -3.55
CA GLU A 256 6.57 -17.14 -3.05
C GLU A 256 6.53 -17.13 -1.52
N THR A 257 5.39 -17.52 -0.97
CA THR A 257 5.23 -17.71 0.48
C THR A 257 6.09 -18.89 0.94
N ASN A 258 7.00 -18.65 1.88
CA ASN A 258 7.88 -19.67 2.46
C ASN A 258 7.61 -19.92 3.95
N ARG A 259 6.54 -19.33 4.49
CA ARG A 259 6.16 -19.43 5.89
C ARG A 259 4.68 -19.78 6.01
N SER A 260 4.39 -20.77 6.84
CA SER A 260 2.99 -21.13 7.13
C SER A 260 2.28 -20.01 7.88
N MET A 261 1.01 -19.81 7.51
CA MET A 261 0.15 -18.86 8.19
C MET A 261 -0.39 -19.47 9.48
N PRO A 262 -0.59 -18.65 10.54
CA PRO A 262 -1.34 -19.09 11.70
C PRO A 262 -2.79 -19.39 11.31
N GLN A 263 -3.49 -20.20 12.11
CA GLN A 263 -4.86 -20.62 11.84
C GLN A 263 -5.83 -19.44 11.66
N TRP A 264 -5.71 -18.39 12.48
CA TRP A 264 -6.51 -17.18 12.30
C TRP A 264 -6.23 -16.48 10.96
N GLY A 265 -5.02 -16.62 10.43
CA GLY A 265 -4.62 -16.02 9.15
C GLY A 265 -5.31 -16.71 7.97
N SER A 266 -5.42 -18.05 7.99
CA SER A 266 -6.15 -18.79 6.95
C SER A 266 -7.65 -18.47 6.89
N GLU A 267 -8.18 -17.84 7.92
CA GLU A 267 -9.59 -17.41 7.96
C GLU A 267 -9.84 -16.09 7.23
N ILE A 268 -8.80 -15.27 7.02
CA ILE A 268 -8.96 -13.89 6.53
C ILE A 268 -8.05 -13.49 5.37
N PHE A 269 -6.88 -14.11 5.22
CA PHE A 269 -5.95 -13.73 4.15
C PHE A 269 -6.35 -14.36 2.82
N SER A 270 -6.01 -13.68 1.72
CA SER A 270 -6.28 -14.20 0.37
C SER A 270 -5.35 -15.36 0.01
N GLN A 271 -5.68 -16.04 -1.09
CA GLN A 271 -4.79 -17.04 -1.70
C GLN A 271 -3.51 -16.41 -2.27
N GLN A 272 -3.49 -15.09 -2.50
CA GLN A 272 -2.34 -14.34 -2.97
C GLN A 272 -1.51 -13.75 -1.81
N CYS A 273 -1.84 -14.05 -0.55
CA CYS A 273 -1.07 -13.57 0.59
C CYS A 273 0.40 -14.01 0.49
N ILE A 274 1.31 -13.03 0.55
CA ILE A 274 2.74 -13.28 0.70
C ILE A 274 3.08 -13.25 2.18
N SER A 275 3.66 -14.34 2.68
CA SER A 275 4.19 -14.47 4.04
C SER A 275 5.53 -15.15 4.00
N ILE A 276 6.57 -14.40 4.33
CA ILE A 276 7.94 -14.88 4.21
C ILE A 276 8.74 -14.63 5.48
N ARG A 277 9.73 -15.50 5.69
CA ARG A 277 10.97 -15.15 6.36
C ARG A 277 12.02 -14.95 5.27
N PRO A 278 12.48 -13.72 5.00
CA PRO A 278 13.48 -13.48 3.98
C PRO A 278 14.76 -14.28 4.26
N THR A 279 15.24 -15.01 3.27
CA THR A 279 16.47 -15.84 3.36
C THR A 279 17.71 -15.12 2.85
N SER A 280 17.52 -14.02 2.12
CA SER A 280 18.60 -13.17 1.59
C SER A 280 18.11 -11.72 1.46
N GLY A 281 19.06 -10.79 1.28
CA GLY A 281 18.74 -9.39 0.99
C GLY A 281 17.96 -9.21 -0.32
N GLN A 282 18.17 -10.07 -1.31
CA GLN A 282 17.43 -10.04 -2.58
C GLN A 282 15.95 -10.40 -2.39
N VAL A 283 15.65 -11.43 -1.60
CA VAL A 283 14.26 -11.82 -1.30
C VAL A 283 13.54 -10.70 -0.54
N LEU A 284 14.24 -10.03 0.38
CA LEU A 284 13.70 -8.89 1.10
C LEU A 284 13.43 -7.69 0.17
N ASP A 285 14.37 -7.36 -0.72
CA ASP A 285 14.21 -6.29 -1.72
C ASP A 285 13.04 -6.56 -2.67
N SER A 286 12.94 -7.80 -3.19
CA SER A 286 11.78 -8.26 -3.96
C SER A 286 10.47 -8.05 -3.20
N TRP A 287 10.41 -8.44 -1.93
CA TRP A 287 9.22 -8.26 -1.10
C TRP A 287 8.87 -6.78 -0.92
N MET A 288 9.84 -5.91 -0.59
CA MET A 288 9.57 -4.48 -0.44
C MET A 288 9.03 -3.87 -1.74
N LYS A 289 9.61 -4.22 -2.90
CA LYS A 289 9.14 -3.77 -4.22
C LYS A 289 7.73 -4.26 -4.51
N TYR A 290 7.44 -5.53 -4.24
CA TYR A 290 6.11 -6.10 -4.35
C TYR A 290 5.10 -5.35 -3.46
N SER A 291 5.42 -5.16 -2.17
CA SER A 291 4.55 -4.49 -1.21
C SER A 291 4.23 -3.05 -1.63
N LEU A 292 5.22 -2.30 -2.12
CA LEU A 292 5.00 -0.96 -2.65
C LEU A 292 4.23 -0.98 -3.98
N GLY A 293 4.46 -1.99 -4.83
CA GLY A 293 3.70 -2.19 -6.06
C GLY A 293 2.21 -2.40 -5.80
N VAL A 294 1.87 -3.33 -4.89
CA VAL A 294 0.47 -3.58 -4.51
C VAL A 294 -0.15 -2.39 -3.79
N LEU A 295 0.60 -1.67 -2.95
CA LEU A 295 0.15 -0.40 -2.34
C LEU A 295 -0.28 0.60 -3.41
N ASN A 296 0.59 0.84 -4.39
CA ASN A 296 0.35 1.82 -5.43
C ASN A 296 -0.83 1.41 -6.31
N ALA A 297 -0.93 0.12 -6.67
CA ALA A 297 -2.09 -0.39 -7.40
C ALA A 297 -3.41 -0.20 -6.63
N HIS A 298 -3.41 -0.48 -5.32
CA HIS A 298 -4.59 -0.30 -4.47
C HIS A 298 -5.05 1.15 -4.39
N LEU A 299 -4.11 2.08 -4.28
CA LEU A 299 -4.39 3.52 -4.27
C LEU A 299 -4.96 4.00 -5.61
N LEU A 300 -4.41 3.53 -6.73
CA LEU A 300 -4.93 3.82 -8.08
C LEU A 300 -6.36 3.32 -8.24
N ILE A 301 -6.61 2.05 -7.92
CA ILE A 301 -7.96 1.46 -8.00
C ILE A 301 -8.93 2.19 -7.08
N ALA A 302 -8.52 2.51 -5.85
CA ALA A 302 -9.37 3.22 -4.90
C ALA A 302 -9.72 4.65 -5.35
N ASN A 303 -8.84 5.33 -6.09
CA ASN A 303 -9.13 6.63 -6.67
C ASN A 303 -10.23 6.56 -7.73
N ASP A 304 -10.24 5.49 -8.54
CA ASP A 304 -11.21 5.31 -9.63
C ASP A 304 -12.49 4.56 -9.21
N THR A 305 -12.49 3.95 -8.03
CA THR A 305 -13.65 3.19 -7.53
C THR A 305 -14.76 4.13 -7.06
N GLU A 306 -15.97 3.89 -7.54
CA GLU A 306 -17.19 4.55 -7.07
C GLU A 306 -17.84 3.78 -5.91
N PRO A 307 -18.53 4.47 -4.98
CA PRO A 307 -19.26 3.81 -3.92
C PRO A 307 -20.33 2.84 -4.45
N VAL A 308 -20.45 1.69 -3.78
CA VAL A 308 -21.58 0.78 -3.92
C VAL A 308 -22.86 1.54 -3.59
N LYS A 309 -23.79 1.58 -4.55
CA LYS A 309 -25.08 2.26 -4.40
C LYS A 309 -25.86 1.71 -3.19
N ALA A 310 -26.54 2.60 -2.46
CA ALA A 310 -27.39 2.24 -1.32
C ALA A 310 -28.47 1.18 -1.64
N SER A 311 -28.88 1.08 -2.90
CA SER A 311 -29.81 0.05 -3.38
C SER A 311 -29.25 -1.38 -3.35
N ARG A 312 -27.93 -1.55 -3.20
CA ARG A 312 -27.26 -2.86 -3.08
C ARG A 312 -26.97 -3.18 -1.60
N SER A 313 -28.02 -3.16 -0.77
CA SER A 313 -27.92 -3.34 0.68
C SER A 313 -27.20 -4.64 1.09
N GLU A 314 -27.46 -5.75 0.39
CA GLU A 314 -26.79 -7.04 0.63
C GLU A 314 -25.27 -6.95 0.47
N LYS A 315 -24.80 -6.23 -0.55
CA LYS A 315 -23.37 -6.04 -0.80
C LYS A 315 -22.72 -5.15 0.26
N LEU A 316 -23.41 -4.10 0.70
CA LEU A 316 -22.94 -3.23 1.79
C LEU A 316 -22.83 -4.00 3.11
N GLN A 317 -23.82 -4.86 3.40
CA GLN A 317 -23.81 -5.72 4.58
C GLN A 317 -22.70 -6.77 4.51
N GLU A 318 -22.46 -7.36 3.34
CA GLU A 318 -21.33 -8.25 3.11
C GLU A 318 -20.00 -7.56 3.44
N ILE A 319 -19.72 -6.39 2.83
CA ILE A 319 -18.49 -5.63 3.05
C ILE A 319 -18.29 -5.36 4.55
N LYS A 320 -19.33 -4.89 5.24
CA LYS A 320 -19.29 -4.64 6.69
C LYS A 320 -18.94 -5.91 7.46
N SER A 321 -19.66 -7.01 7.21
CA SER A 321 -19.46 -8.27 7.92
C SER A 321 -18.06 -8.85 7.73
N GLN A 322 -17.48 -8.71 6.55
CA GLN A 322 -16.13 -9.21 6.26
C GLN A 322 -15.05 -8.32 6.88
N GLN A 323 -15.24 -7.00 6.94
CA GLN A 323 -14.33 -6.14 7.71
C GLN A 323 -14.38 -6.43 9.22
N GLU A 324 -15.58 -6.65 9.78
CA GLU A 324 -15.74 -7.08 11.18
C GLU A 324 -15.06 -8.42 11.44
N ARG A 325 -15.23 -9.39 10.53
CA ARG A 325 -14.54 -10.68 10.57
C ARG A 325 -13.02 -10.52 10.53
N TYR A 326 -12.50 -9.67 9.66
CA TYR A 326 -11.07 -9.37 9.58
C TYR A 326 -10.54 -8.87 10.94
N CYS A 327 -11.18 -7.86 11.52
CA CYS A 327 -10.78 -7.34 12.84
C CYS A 327 -10.87 -8.42 13.93
N HIS A 328 -11.94 -9.23 13.93
CA HIS A 328 -12.12 -10.30 14.91
C HIS A 328 -10.98 -11.32 14.90
N PHE A 329 -10.58 -11.81 13.73
CA PHE A 329 -9.49 -12.80 13.62
C PHE A 329 -8.12 -12.18 13.85
N GLN A 330 -7.88 -10.93 13.43
CA GLN A 330 -6.63 -10.24 13.75
C GLN A 330 -6.43 -10.06 15.27
N LEU A 331 -7.50 -9.83 16.02
CA LEU A 331 -7.46 -9.82 17.48
C LEU A 331 -7.08 -11.19 18.09
N GLN A 332 -7.11 -12.29 17.35
CA GLN A 332 -6.62 -13.59 17.83
C GLN A 332 -5.10 -13.75 17.68
N ASN A 333 -4.38 -12.73 17.18
CA ASN A 333 -2.93 -12.74 17.09
C ASN A 333 -2.26 -12.57 18.47
N ASP A 334 -2.07 -13.70 19.13
CA ASP A 334 -1.45 -13.79 20.46
C ASP A 334 -0.02 -13.22 20.54
N ARG A 335 0.74 -13.21 19.44
CA ARG A 335 2.13 -12.74 19.48
C ARG A 335 2.19 -11.24 19.74
N THR A 336 1.44 -10.47 18.96
CA THR A 336 1.34 -9.00 19.12
C THR A 336 0.78 -8.66 20.49
N ARG A 337 -0.29 -9.34 20.90
CA ARG A 337 -0.90 -9.18 22.23
C ARG A 337 0.12 -9.36 23.35
N ARG A 338 0.89 -10.46 23.36
CA ARG A 338 1.87 -10.73 24.44
C ARG A 338 2.96 -9.67 24.52
N VAL A 339 3.43 -9.15 23.38
CA VAL A 339 4.43 -8.07 23.33
C VAL A 339 3.90 -6.79 23.97
N LEU A 340 2.66 -6.42 23.67
CA LEU A 340 2.02 -5.24 24.24
C LEU A 340 1.71 -5.42 25.73
N GLN A 341 1.15 -6.57 26.11
CA GLN A 341 0.81 -6.88 27.51
C GLN A 341 2.05 -6.87 28.41
N SER A 342 3.19 -7.38 27.93
CA SER A 342 4.44 -7.35 28.69
C SER A 342 4.97 -5.94 28.93
N ALA A 343 4.65 -5.00 28.04
CA ALA A 343 5.17 -3.64 28.07
C ALA A 343 4.23 -2.65 28.79
N PHE A 344 2.92 -2.75 28.59
CA PHE A 344 1.94 -1.76 29.04
C PHE A 344 0.87 -2.31 29.99
N GLY A 345 0.92 -3.61 30.29
CA GLY A 345 -0.12 -4.30 31.05
C GLY A 345 -1.31 -4.74 30.19
N VAL A 346 -2.16 -5.59 30.77
CA VAL A 346 -3.27 -6.26 30.06
C VAL A 346 -4.32 -5.27 29.56
N GLU A 347 -4.79 -4.39 30.44
CA GLU A 347 -5.87 -3.45 30.14
C GLU A 347 -5.50 -2.50 28.99
N THR A 348 -4.33 -1.84 29.08
CA THR A 348 -3.83 -0.94 28.03
C THR A 348 -3.62 -1.67 26.71
N ALA A 349 -3.10 -2.89 26.74
CA ALA A 349 -2.87 -3.69 25.53
C ALA A 349 -4.17 -4.07 24.82
N GLU A 350 -5.20 -4.52 25.57
CA GLU A 350 -6.50 -4.87 24.97
C GLU A 350 -7.21 -3.62 24.42
N ARG A 351 -7.20 -2.51 25.17
CA ARG A 351 -7.72 -1.22 24.71
C ARG A 351 -7.04 -0.78 23.41
N TYR A 352 -5.70 -0.85 23.37
CA TYR A 352 -4.91 -0.50 22.19
C TYR A 352 -5.29 -1.33 20.96
N LEU A 353 -5.37 -2.66 21.11
CA LEU A 353 -5.74 -3.55 20.02
C LEU A 353 -7.16 -3.29 19.50
N GLN A 354 -8.11 -3.01 20.40
CA GLN A 354 -9.53 -2.83 20.07
C GLN A 354 -9.89 -1.43 19.58
N GLU A 355 -9.21 -0.38 20.04
CA GLU A 355 -9.52 1.02 19.68
C GLU A 355 -8.59 1.57 18.60
N VAL A 356 -7.34 1.11 18.54
CA VAL A 356 -6.32 1.65 17.65
C VAL A 356 -6.04 0.69 16.49
N VAL A 357 -5.63 -0.55 16.73
CA VAL A 357 -5.15 -1.40 15.63
C VAL A 357 -6.32 -1.99 14.82
N PHE A 358 -7.23 -2.69 15.48
CA PHE A 358 -8.32 -3.45 14.85
C PHE A 358 -9.71 -2.99 15.30
N ALA A 359 -9.91 -1.67 15.31
CA ALA A 359 -11.22 -1.10 15.63
C ALA A 359 -12.29 -1.57 14.64
N PRO A 360 -13.37 -2.22 15.11
CA PRO A 360 -14.48 -2.60 14.25
C PRO A 360 -15.07 -1.35 13.59
N PRO A 361 -15.68 -1.49 12.42
CA PRO A 361 -16.30 -0.36 11.73
C PRO A 361 -17.47 0.20 12.56
N GLY A 362 -17.26 1.34 13.23
CA GLY A 362 -18.31 2.11 13.90
C GLY A 362 -19.01 3.11 12.97
N GLU A 363 -20.13 3.69 13.43
CA GLU A 363 -20.76 4.84 12.78
C GLU A 363 -19.74 6.00 12.80
N SER A 364 -19.36 6.44 11.60
CA SER A 364 -18.06 7.03 11.31
C SER A 364 -17.78 8.37 12.03
N ALA A 365 -16.49 8.64 12.25
CA ALA A 365 -15.99 10.00 12.10
C ALA A 365 -16.43 10.47 10.70
N LYS A 366 -17.48 11.29 10.66
CA LYS A 366 -18.08 11.78 9.42
C LYS A 366 -17.00 12.37 8.55
N SER A 367 -16.90 11.85 7.33
CA SER A 367 -16.07 12.46 6.32
C SER A 367 -16.63 13.85 6.02
N PRO A 368 -15.81 14.89 5.80
CA PRO A 368 -16.30 16.10 5.16
C PRO A 368 -16.80 15.86 3.71
N PHE A 369 -16.63 14.64 3.18
CA PHE A 369 -17.07 14.21 1.86
C PHE A 369 -18.34 13.32 1.86
N GLU A 370 -18.99 13.12 3.01
CA GLU A 370 -20.29 12.41 3.13
C GLU A 370 -21.49 13.34 2.97
#